data_AF-A0A9E2X3S9-F1
#
_entry.id   AF-A0A9E2X3S9-F1
#
_cell.length_a   1.000
_cell.length_b   1.000
_cell.length_c   1.000
_cell.angle_alpha   90.00
_cell.angle_beta   90.00
_cell.angle_gamma   90.00
#
_symmetry.space_group_name_H-M   'P 1'
#
loop_
_entity.id
_entity.type
_entity.pdbx_description
1 polymer ?
#
loop_
_entity_poly.entity_id
_entity_poly.type
_entity_poly.pdbx_seq_one_letter_code
_entity_poly.pdbx_strand_id
1 'polypeptide(L)'
;AALLAINSADDERNPLETGIMERELKRVKNGMLYLIPASDETRGHGTTCLAKFWKQPVAELLETAPHRFMRGRRSAMHHAKAA
;
A
#
# COMPACT_ATOMS: atom_id res chain seq x y z
N ALA A 1 -7.22 6.79 -3.10
CA ALA A 1 -6.79 5.40 -2.80
C ALA A 1 -5.67 5.45 -1.78
N ALA A 2 -5.40 4.35 -1.08
CA ALA A 2 -4.16 4.15 -0.32
C ALA A 2 -3.15 3.44 -1.24
N LEU A 3 -1.87 3.77 -1.13
CA LEU A 3 -0.80 3.15 -1.92
C LEU A 3 0.42 2.92 -1.03
N LEU A 4 0.95 1.70 -1.07
CA LEU A 4 2.20 1.32 -0.43
C LEU A 4 3.17 0.85 -1.51
N ALA A 5 4.23 1.62 -1.72
CA ALA A 5 5.38 1.21 -2.52
C ALA A 5 6.29 0.36 -1.63
N ILE A 6 6.67 -0.83 -2.09
CA ILE A 6 7.58 -1.73 -1.38
C ILE A 6 8.83 -1.86 -2.23
N ASN A 7 9.99 -1.65 -1.62
CA ASN A 7 11.30 -1.85 -2.23
C ASN A 7 12.27 -2.46 -1.21
N SER A 8 13.41 -3.00 -1.65
CA SER A 8 14.50 -3.39 -0.75
C SER A 8 15.73 -2.51 -0.97
N ALA A 9 16.51 -2.33 0.10
CA ALA A 9 17.70 -1.50 0.04
C ALA A 9 18.82 -2.08 -0.84
N ASP A 10 18.75 -3.38 -1.14
CA ASP A 10 19.65 -4.08 -2.04
C ASP A 10 19.10 -4.27 -3.46
N ASP A 11 17.92 -3.70 -3.80
CA ASP A 11 17.33 -3.80 -5.14
C ASP A 11 18.20 -3.08 -6.19
N GLU A 12 18.84 -3.87 -7.05
CA GLU A 12 19.71 -3.37 -8.11
C GLU A 12 18.97 -2.74 -9.30
N ARG A 13 17.67 -2.99 -9.44
CA ARG A 13 16.81 -2.46 -10.52
C ARG A 13 16.15 -1.15 -10.14
N ASN A 14 15.83 -0.98 -8.85
CA ASN A 14 15.24 0.24 -8.29
C ASN A 14 16.13 0.85 -7.20
N PRO A 15 17.38 1.26 -7.52
CA PRO A 15 18.33 1.74 -6.54
C PRO A 15 17.88 3.04 -5.87
N LEU A 16 18.03 3.08 -4.54
CA LEU A 16 17.62 4.16 -3.64
C LEU A 16 18.34 5.47 -3.98
N GLU A 17 19.62 5.34 -4.33
CA GLU A 17 20.58 6.40 -4.55
C GLU A 17 20.19 7.29 -5.73
N THR A 18 19.34 6.79 -6.63
CA THR A 18 18.77 7.58 -7.72
C THR A 18 17.81 8.66 -7.24
N GLY A 19 17.26 8.52 -6.01
CA GLY A 19 16.26 9.42 -5.44
C GLY A 19 14.92 9.43 -6.17
N ILE A 20 14.72 8.59 -7.20
CA ILE A 20 13.51 8.58 -8.03
C ILE A 20 12.28 8.25 -7.18
N MET A 21 12.36 7.22 -6.34
CA MET A 21 11.23 6.81 -5.48
C MET A 21 10.82 7.93 -4.54
N GLU A 22 11.78 8.55 -3.84
CA GLU A 22 11.49 9.64 -2.91
C GLU A 22 10.89 10.86 -3.62
N ARG A 23 11.42 11.20 -4.81
CA ARG A 23 10.94 12.32 -5.61
C ARG A 23 9.52 12.11 -6.13
N GLU A 24 9.24 10.94 -6.71
CA GLU A 24 7.95 10.69 -7.35
C GLU A 24 6.85 10.37 -6.34
N LEU A 25 7.17 9.72 -5.22
CA LEU A 25 6.16 9.39 -4.21
C LEU A 25 5.56 10.63 -3.54
N LYS A 26 6.30 11.76 -3.50
CA LYS A 26 5.78 13.08 -3.06
C LYS A 26 4.58 13.55 -3.88
N ARG A 27 4.40 13.06 -5.11
CA ARG A 27 3.25 13.38 -5.98
C ARG A 27 2.02 12.52 -5.67
N VAL A 28 2.16 11.46 -4.87
CA VAL A 28 1.10 10.53 -4.52
C VAL A 28 0.52 10.92 -3.16
N LYS A 29 -0.66 11.55 -3.15
CA LYS A 29 -1.29 12.15 -1.95
C LYS A 29 -1.29 11.28 -0.69
N ASN A 30 -1.48 9.96 -0.84
CA ASN A 30 -1.49 8.98 0.26
C ASN A 30 -0.48 7.85 -0.01
N GLY A 31 0.63 8.17 -0.69
CA GLY A 31 1.68 7.21 -1.01
C GLY A 31 2.63 7.04 0.17
N MET A 32 2.89 5.79 0.53
CA MET A 32 3.87 5.42 1.55
C MET A 32 4.96 4.55 0.92
N LEU A 33 6.19 4.68 1.40
CA LEU A 33 7.29 3.80 1.04
C LEU A 33 7.58 2.89 2.24
N TYR A 34 7.56 1.59 2.01
CA TYR A 34 8.15 0.61 2.91
C TYR A 34 9.45 0.10 2.29
N LEU A 35 10.56 0.46 2.93
CA LEU A 35 11.90 0.05 2.51
C LEU A 35 12.37 -1.11 3.38
N ILE A 36 12.57 -2.28 2.78
CA ILE A 36 13.14 -3.46 3.43
C ILE A 36 14.65 -3.22 3.61
N PRO A 37 15.19 -3.23 4.83
CA PRO A 37 16.62 -3.12 5.05
C PRO A 37 17.36 -4.32 4.44
N ALA A 38 18.52 -4.05 3.81
CA ALA A 38 19.37 -5.11 3.29
C ALA A 38 19.86 -6.03 4.43
N SER A 39 19.95 -7.33 4.17
CA SER A 39 20.47 -8.32 5.11
C SER A 39 20.96 -9.56 4.38
N ASP A 40 21.56 -10.51 5.10
CA ASP A 40 21.99 -11.78 4.53
C ASP A 40 20.83 -12.64 3.97
N GLU A 41 19.59 -12.29 4.32
CA GLU A 41 18.38 -12.96 3.84
C GLU A 41 17.76 -12.30 2.59
N THR A 42 18.16 -11.07 2.25
CA THR A 42 17.65 -10.37 1.05
C THR A 42 18.38 -10.87 -0.21
N ARG A 43 17.76 -10.68 -1.38
CA ARG A 43 18.17 -11.25 -2.67
C ARG A 43 18.08 -10.22 -3.79
N GLY A 44 18.49 -8.97 -3.51
CA GLY A 44 18.35 -7.85 -4.43
C GLY A 44 16.90 -7.62 -4.81
N HIS A 45 16.64 -7.37 -6.10
CA HIS A 45 15.28 -7.20 -6.62
C HIS A 45 14.34 -8.37 -6.29
N GLY A 46 14.88 -9.59 -6.18
CA GLY A 46 14.13 -10.80 -5.80
C GLY A 46 13.56 -10.77 -4.38
N THR A 47 14.02 -9.87 -3.50
CA THR A 47 13.49 -9.69 -2.13
C THR A 47 11.99 -9.38 -2.14
N THR A 48 11.52 -8.64 -3.14
CA THR A 48 10.09 -8.28 -3.26
C THR A 48 9.19 -9.51 -3.55
N CYS A 49 9.74 -10.60 -4.07
CA CYS A 49 9.01 -11.87 -4.24
C CYS A 49 8.84 -12.65 -2.94
N LEU A 50 9.51 -12.25 -1.84
CA LEU A 50 9.52 -12.95 -0.57
C LEU A 50 8.59 -12.27 0.44
N ALA A 51 7.35 -12.78 0.53
CA ALA A 51 6.29 -12.19 1.35
C ALA A 51 6.64 -11.97 2.83
N LYS A 52 7.57 -12.76 3.38
CA LYS A 52 8.03 -12.60 4.77
C LYS A 52 8.50 -11.18 5.11
N PHE A 53 9.04 -10.44 4.13
CA PHE A 53 9.58 -9.10 4.35
C PHE A 53 8.52 -7.99 4.34
N TRP A 54 7.37 -8.19 3.71
CA TRP A 54 6.40 -7.10 3.48
C TRP A 54 4.96 -7.43 3.86
N LYS A 55 4.65 -8.69 4.24
CA LYS A 55 3.28 -9.10 4.59
C LYS A 55 2.66 -8.25 5.69
N GLN A 56 3.47 -7.84 6.67
CA GLN A 56 3.02 -7.09 7.85
C GLN A 56 2.57 -5.66 7.48
N PRO A 57 3.39 -4.82 6.84
CA PRO A 57 2.94 -3.48 6.43
C PRO A 57 1.81 -3.51 5.39
N VAL A 58 1.71 -4.57 4.58
CA VAL A 58 0.53 -4.76 3.70
C VAL A 58 -0.73 -5.04 4.52
N ALA A 59 -0.66 -5.89 5.55
CA ALA A 59 -1.81 -6.13 6.43
C ALA A 59 -2.27 -4.83 7.12
N GLU A 60 -1.34 -4.05 7.66
CA GLU A 60 -1.61 -2.75 8.29
C GLU A 60 -2.25 -1.76 7.31
N LEU A 61 -1.78 -1.72 6.05
CA LEU A 61 -2.41 -0.92 5.01
C LEU A 61 -3.86 -1.38 4.76
N LEU A 62 -4.11 -2.69 4.68
CA LEU A 62 -5.46 -3.22 4.40
C LEU A 62 -6.45 -2.95 5.53
N GLU A 63 -5.98 -2.97 6.78
CA GLU A 63 -6.80 -2.65 7.96
C GLU A 63 -7.16 -1.16 8.03
N THR A 64 -6.24 -0.28 7.60
CA THR A 64 -6.39 1.17 7.72
C THR A 64 -6.88 1.84 6.43
N ALA A 65 -6.79 1.17 5.29
CA ALA A 65 -7.18 1.71 4.00
C ALA A 65 -8.69 2.03 3.99
N PRO A 66 -9.10 3.14 3.35
CA PRO A 66 -10.51 3.47 3.23
C PRO A 66 -11.27 2.32 2.56
N HIS A 67 -12.14 1.66 3.31
CA HIS A 67 -13.09 0.71 2.73
C HIS A 67 -14.08 1.50 1.88
N ARG A 68 -13.90 1.45 0.56
CA ARG A 68 -14.94 1.89 -0.37
C ARG A 68 -16.04 0.84 -0.33
N PHE A 69 -16.87 0.87 0.71
CA PHE A 69 -18.19 0.28 0.64
C PHE A 69 -18.83 0.85 -0.62
N MET A 70 -19.07 0.00 -1.63
CA MET A 70 -19.95 0.38 -2.72
C MET A 70 -21.27 0.75 -2.04
N ARG A 71 -21.54 2.05 -1.98
CA ARG A 71 -22.77 2.58 -1.41
C ARG A 71 -23.87 2.22 -2.42
N GLY A 72 -24.29 0.95 -2.41
CA GLY A 72 -25.51 0.51 -3.05
C GLY A 72 -26.61 1.43 -2.54
N ARG A 73 -27.34 2.05 -3.47
CA ARG A 73 -28.49 2.91 -3.19
C ARG A 73 -29.36 2.21 -2.16
N ARG A 74 -29.33 2.66 -0.90
CA ARG A 74 -30.47 2.42 0.00
C ARG A 74 -31.57 3.28 -0.57
N SER A 75 -32.45 2.65 -1.36
CA SER A 75 -33.74 3.22 -1.71
C SER A 75 -34.40 3.68 -0.41
N ALA A 76 -34.71 4.96 -0.32
CA ALA A 76 -35.50 5.50 0.76
C ALA A 76 -36.91 4.91 0.64
N MET A 77 -37.16 3.78 1.31
CA MET A 77 -38.53 3.35 1.58
C MET A 77 -39.00 4.12 2.81
N HIS A 78 -39.57 5.29 2.57
CA HIS A 78 -40.50 5.92 3.50
C HIS A 78 -41.61 4.92 3.82
N HIS A 79 -41.61 4.34 5.01
CA HIS A 79 -42.83 3.83 5.61
C HIS A 79 -43.56 5.04 6.19
N ALA A 80 -44.44 5.64 5.39
CA ALA A 80 -45.57 6.38 5.92
C ALA A 80 -46.46 5.36 6.65
N LYS A 81 -46.49 5.42 7.97
CA LYS A 81 -47.46 4.68 8.77
C LYS A 81 -48.78 5.45 8.71
N ALA A 82 -49.73 4.90 7.96
CA ALA A 82 -51.14 5.26 8.05
C ALA A 82 -51.79 4.48 9.22
N ALA A 83 -52.82 5.09 9.79
CA ALA A 83 -53.66 4.68 10.92
C ALA A 83 -53.11 5.00 12.32
#